data_AF-A0A950AVT7-F1
#
_entry.id   AF-A0A950AVT7-F1
#
_cell.length_a   1.000
_cell.length_b   1.000
_cell.length_c   1.000
_cell.angle_alpha   90.00
_cell.angle_beta   90.00
_cell.angle_gamma   90.00
#
_symmetry.space_group_name_H-M   'P 1'
#
loop_
_entity.id
_entity.type
_entity.pdbx_description
1 polymer ?
#
loop_
_entity_poly.entity_id
_entity_poly.type
_entity_poly.pdbx_seq_one_letter_code
_entity_poly.pdbx_strand_id
1 'polypeptide(L)'
;LEVVSRSSVAKDTRVLREAYHRAGVPEYWIIDARFNAIDFQVLRHRRDRYVVAAPRGGWHRSSVFGRGFRLERRLNRMGRWRYTLQVAPA
;
A
#
# COMPACT_ATOMS: atom_id res chain seq x y z
N LEU A 1 -6.63 4.43 -0.04
CA LEU A 1 -5.25 4.09 0.38
C LEU A 1 -5.15 4.46 1.84
N GLU A 2 -4.58 3.59 2.67
CA GLU A 2 -4.39 3.85 4.10
C GLU A 2 -2.92 3.78 4.48
N VAL A 3 -2.50 4.69 5.36
CA VAL A 3 -1.18 4.69 5.99
C VAL A 3 -1.38 4.29 7.45
N VAL A 4 -0.84 3.14 7.84
CA VAL A 4 -1.04 2.55 9.16
C VAL A 4 -0.29 3.36 10.21
N SER A 5 -1.03 3.79 11.22
CA SER A 5 -0.52 4.43 12.43
C SER A 5 -0.63 3.50 13.64
N ARG A 6 -0.06 3.90 14.78
CA ARG A 6 -0.14 3.09 16.02
C ARG A 6 -1.59 2.87 16.47
N SER A 7 -2.47 3.85 16.28
CA SER A 7 -3.87 3.79 16.71
C SER A 7 -4.81 3.20 15.66
N SER A 8 -4.37 3.05 14.40
CA SER A 8 -5.25 2.65 13.29
C SER A 8 -5.05 1.23 12.79
N VAL A 9 -4.18 0.42 13.41
CA VAL A 9 -3.84 -0.94 12.94
C VAL A 9 -5.09 -1.77 12.63
N ALA A 10 -5.96 -1.98 13.61
CA ALA A 10 -7.17 -2.79 13.41
C ALA A 10 -8.15 -2.17 12.40
N LYS A 11 -8.24 -0.83 12.37
CA LYS A 11 -9.07 -0.11 11.40
C LYS A 11 -8.59 -0.40 9.97
N ASP A 12 -7.30 -0.23 9.71
CA ASP A 12 -6.74 -0.26 8.35
C ASP A 12 -6.49 -1.70 7.87
N THR A 13 -6.00 -2.59 8.73
CA THR A 13 -5.66 -3.95 8.29
C THR A 13 -6.86 -4.88 8.24
N ARG A 14 -7.97 -4.53 8.90
CA ARG A 14 -9.16 -5.39 9.02
C ARG A 14 -10.47 -4.67 8.68
N VAL A 15 -10.88 -3.68 9.46
CA VAL A 15 -12.24 -3.08 9.34
C VAL A 15 -12.47 -2.45 7.97
N LEU A 16 -11.57 -1.57 7.54
CA LEU A 16 -11.66 -0.91 6.23
C LEU A 16 -11.36 -1.87 5.09
N ARG A 17 -10.46 -2.82 5.29
CA ARG A 17 -10.18 -3.87 4.30
C ARG A 17 -11.45 -4.67 3.97
N GLU A 18 -12.21 -5.09 4.98
CA GLU A 18 -13.48 -5.80 4.77
C GLU A 18 -14.56 -4.88 4.19
N ALA A 19 -14.68 -3.65 4.70
CA ALA A 19 -15.67 -2.69 4.21
C ALA A 19 -15.48 -2.32 2.74
N TYR A 20 -14.24 -2.04 2.33
CA TYR A 20 -13.91 -1.71 0.94
C TYR A 20 -14.05 -2.91 0.00
N HIS A 21 -13.76 -4.12 0.48
CA HIS A 21 -14.00 -5.34 -0.28
C HIS A 21 -15.49 -5.53 -0.57
N ARG A 22 -16.35 -5.39 0.45
CA ARG A 22 -17.82 -5.44 0.30
C ARG A 22 -18.34 -4.35 -0.63
N ALA A 23 -17.74 -3.17 -0.59
CA ALA A 23 -18.10 -2.06 -1.48
C ALA A 23 -17.57 -2.21 -2.91
N GLY A 24 -16.84 -3.28 -3.24
CA GLY A 24 -16.34 -3.53 -4.60
C GLY A 24 -15.16 -2.64 -5.02
N VAL A 25 -14.44 -2.04 -4.08
CA VAL A 25 -13.29 -1.18 -4.42
C VAL A 25 -12.19 -2.04 -5.08
N PRO A 26 -11.77 -1.77 -6.33
CA PRO A 26 -10.93 -2.70 -7.09
C PRO A 26 -9.54 -2.94 -6.48
N GLU A 27 -8.98 -1.93 -5.82
CA GLU A 27 -7.69 -2.01 -5.16
C GLU A 27 -7.72 -1.35 -3.79
N TYR A 28 -7.09 -2.01 -2.82
CA TYR A 28 -6.84 -1.47 -1.50
C TYR A 28 -5.34 -1.38 -1.25
N TRP A 29 -4.83 -0.15 -1.11
CA TRP A 29 -3.42 0.09 -0.90
C TRP A 29 -3.18 0.36 0.59
N ILE A 30 -2.27 -0.41 1.19
CA ILE A 30 -1.90 -0.27 2.60
C ILE A 30 -0.40 -0.03 2.71
N ILE A 31 -0.03 0.95 3.51
CA ILE A 31 1.36 1.31 3.79
C ILE A 31 1.57 1.26 5.30
N ASP A 32 2.38 0.34 5.78
CA ASP A 32 2.85 0.32 7.16
C ASP A 32 4.31 0.76 7.23
N ALA A 33 4.51 1.99 7.73
CA ALA A 33 5.82 2.62 7.84
C ALA A 33 6.29 2.76 9.30
N ARG A 34 5.64 2.06 10.25
CA ARG A 34 5.89 2.20 11.68
C ARG A 34 7.25 1.62 12.11
N PHE A 35 7.82 0.72 11.32
CA PHE A 35 9.05 -0.01 11.63
C PHE A 35 10.22 0.36 10.72
N ASN A 36 11.35 -0.30 10.96
CA ASN A 36 12.58 -0.12 10.17
C ASN A 36 12.45 -0.59 8.72
N ALA A 37 11.42 -1.35 8.35
CA ALA A 37 11.08 -1.64 6.96
C ALA A 37 9.71 -1.03 6.64
N ILE A 38 9.52 -0.59 5.40
CA ILE A 38 8.20 -0.24 4.88
C ILE A 38 7.55 -1.52 4.38
N ASP A 39 6.33 -1.79 4.82
CA ASP A 39 5.43 -2.73 4.17
C ASP A 39 4.44 -1.96 3.29
N PHE A 40 4.69 -1.97 1.98
CA PHE A 40 3.79 -1.40 0.99
C PHE A 40 3.10 -2.55 0.26
N GLN A 41 1.76 -2.58 0.27
CA GLN A 41 1.00 -3.60 -0.43
C GLN A 41 -0.07 -2.94 -1.30
N VAL A 42 -0.21 -3.48 -2.51
CA VAL A 42 -1.37 -3.25 -3.38
C VAL A 42 -2.19 -4.53 -3.33
N LEU A 43 -3.33 -4.48 -2.64
CA LEU A 43 -4.26 -5.59 -2.59
C LEU A 43 -5.32 -5.43 -3.69
N ARG A 44 -5.61 -6.51 -4.41
CA ARG A 44 -6.59 -6.54 -5.49
C ARG A 44 -7.86 -7.23 -5.05
N HIS A 45 -8.99 -6.67 -5.43
CA HIS A 45 -10.30 -7.27 -5.20
C HIS A 45 -10.37 -8.63 -5.91
N ARG A 46 -10.81 -9.65 -5.20
CA ARG A 46 -11.18 -10.97 -5.73
C ARG A 46 -12.53 -11.34 -5.12
N ARG A 47 -13.16 -12.37 -5.66
CA ARG A 47 -14.49 -12.85 -5.24
C ARG A 47 -14.68 -12.83 -3.73
N ASP A 48 -13.79 -13.47 -2.98
CA ASP A 48 -14.00 -13.69 -1.54
C ASP A 48 -13.26 -12.69 -0.64
N ARG A 49 -12.17 -12.09 -1.13
CA ARG A 49 -11.33 -11.16 -0.36
C ARG A 49 -10.38 -10.36 -1.22
N TYR A 50 -9.73 -9.39 -0.60
CA TYR A 50 -8.51 -8.81 -1.12
C TYR A 50 -7.33 -9.80 -1.14
N VAL A 51 -6.57 -9.81 -2.22
CA VAL A 51 -5.34 -10.61 -2.38
C VAL A 51 -4.16 -9.69 -2.68
N VAL A 52 -3.04 -9.88 -1.97
CA VAL A 52 -1.82 -9.09 -2.18
C VAL A 52 -1.27 -9.35 -3.58
N ALA A 53 -1.04 -8.29 -4.35
CA ALA A 53 -0.30 -8.39 -5.61
C ALA A 53 1.19 -8.48 -5.30
N ALA A 54 1.82 -9.61 -5.64
CA ALA A 54 3.24 -9.81 -5.45
C ALA A 54 4.06 -8.75 -6.22
N PRO A 55 4.95 -8.00 -5.56
CA PRO A 55 5.82 -7.06 -6.25
C PRO A 55 6.86 -7.78 -7.10
N ARG A 56 7.29 -7.14 -8.19
CA ARG A 56 8.44 -7.57 -9.00
C ARG A 56 9.53 -6.52 -8.90
N GLY A 57 10.69 -6.87 -8.34
CA GLY A 57 11.79 -5.91 -8.15
C GLY A 57 11.38 -4.68 -7.32
N GLY A 58 10.51 -4.87 -6.31
CA GLY A 58 9.96 -3.78 -5.48
C GLY A 58 8.87 -2.94 -6.14
N TRP A 59 8.46 -3.25 -7.37
CA TRP A 59 7.35 -2.58 -8.05
C TRP A 59 6.04 -3.34 -7.86
N HIS A 60 5.03 -2.66 -7.32
CA HIS A 60 3.67 -3.14 -7.20
C HIS A 60 2.85 -2.67 -8.39
N ARG A 61 2.31 -3.60 -9.19
CA ARG A 61 1.49 -3.25 -10.34
C ARG A 61 0.06 -2.93 -9.91
N SER A 62 -0.43 -1.75 -10.26
CA SER A 62 -1.84 -1.39 -10.21
C SER A 62 -2.52 -1.73 -11.54
N SER A 63 -3.59 -2.49 -11.46
CA SER A 63 -4.57 -2.69 -12.52
C SER A 63 -5.47 -1.48 -12.73
N VAL A 64 -5.76 -0.69 -11.70
CA VAL A 64 -6.59 0.52 -11.80
C VAL A 64 -5.88 1.60 -12.62
N PHE A 65 -4.61 1.87 -12.32
CA PHE A 65 -3.83 2.89 -13.04
C PHE A 65 -3.08 2.36 -14.26
N GLY A 66 -2.99 1.03 -14.43
CA GLY A 66 -2.18 0.42 -15.50
C GLY A 66 -0.68 0.65 -15.34
N ARG A 67 -0.20 0.99 -14.14
CA ARG A 67 1.19 1.39 -13.86
C ARG A 67 1.81 0.60 -12.70
N GLY A 68 3.14 0.58 -12.65
CA GLY A 68 3.90 0.09 -11.50
C GLY A 68 4.17 1.20 -10.50
N PHE A 69 4.13 0.89 -9.21
CA PHE A 69 4.41 1.82 -8.13
C PHE A 69 5.44 1.25 -7.16
N ARG A 70 6.34 2.08 -6.66
CA ARG A 70 7.33 1.71 -5.63
C ARG A 70 7.42 2.82 -4.60
N LEU A 71 7.38 2.46 -3.32
CA LEU A 71 7.54 3.42 -2.23
C LEU A 71 8.99 3.42 -1.76
N GLU A 72 9.66 4.57 -1.86
CA GLU A 72 11.01 4.76 -1.35
C GLU A 72 10.99 5.55 -0.04
N ARG A 73 11.88 5.17 0.88
CA ARG A 73 12.14 5.91 2.12
C ARG A 73 13.57 6.36 2.19
N ARG A 74 13.79 7.62 2.57
CA ARG A 74 15.13 8.17 2.81
C ARG A 74 15.11 9.05 4.05
N LEU A 75 16.19 9.06 4.83
CA LEU A 75 16.39 10.09 5.85
C LEU A 75 16.73 11.40 5.15
N ASN A 76 16.10 12.49 5.58
CA ASN A 76 16.48 13.82 5.15
C ASN A 76 17.58 14.40 6.06
N ARG A 77 18.11 15.58 5.71
CA ARG A 77 19.16 16.28 6.47
C ARG A 77 18.81 16.54 7.95
N MET A 78 17.53 16.54 8.30
CA MET A 78 17.03 16.75 9.67
C MET A 78 16.80 15.44 10.43
N GLY A 79 17.23 14.30 9.88
CA GLY A 79 17.00 12.98 10.50
C GLY A 79 15.54 12.52 10.46
N ARG A 80 14.68 13.15 9.65
CA ARG A 80 13.28 12.73 9.47
C ARG A 80 13.13 11.87 8.23
N TRP A 81 12.23 10.90 8.28
CA TRP A 81 11.88 10.10 7.11
C TRP A 81 11.14 10.94 6.06
N ARG A 82 11.64 10.88 4.82
CA ARG A 82 10.96 11.35 3.61
C ARG A 82 10.55 10.13 2.79
N TYR A 83 9.33 10.19 2.25
CA TYR A 83 8.73 9.13 1.46
C TYR A 83 8.48 9.64 0.04
N THR A 84 8.77 8.81 -0.96
CA THR A 84 8.48 9.13 -2.36
C THR A 84 7.80 7.94 -3.01
N LEU A 85 6.59 8.16 -3.52
CA LEU A 85 5.91 7.18 -4.35
C LEU A 85 6.37 7.35 -5.80
N GLN A 86 7.18 6.42 -6.28
CA GLN A 86 7.64 6.36 -7.66
C GLN A 86 6.57 5.73 -8.53
N VAL A 87 6.45 6.23 -9.76
CA VAL A 87 5.58 5.68 -10.81
C VAL A 87 6.46 5.16 -11.92
N ALA A 88 6.22 3.92 -12.36
CA ALA A 88 6.96 3.34 -13.47
C ALA A 88 6.67 4.11 -14.77
N PRO A 89 7.68 4.26 -15.67
CA PRO A 89 7.48 4.79 -17.00
C PRO A 89 6.38 4.06 -17.79
N ALA A 90 5.91 4.69 -18.87
CA ALA A 90 4.84 4.14 -19.70
C ALA A 90 5.34 2.93 -20.49
#